data_AF-A0A1M4TTG0-F1
#
_entry.id   AF-A0A1M4TTG0-F1
#
_cell.length_a   1.000
_cell.length_b   1.000
_cell.length_c   1.000
_cell.angle_alpha   90.00
_cell.angle_beta   90.00
_cell.angle_gamma   90.00
#
_symmetry.space_group_name_H-M   'P 1'
#
loop_
_entity.id
_entity.type
_entity.pdbx_description
1 polymer ?
#
loop_
_entity_poly.entity_id
_entity_poly.type
_entity_poly.pdbx_seq_one_letter_code
_entity_poly.pdbx_strand_id
1 'polypeptide(L)'
;MEEKGFIHDDSTNLNVGDASQVHINGSGQITGDVRGKSIQINGTGKITGSVESETFHISGTSKVLGSVRTNSLVCHGYSTINGGLVGEEVKVTGVIQVGKSSKIKQLSLHGHAKFEEDLEAHTLYAPGILSVQGNFRGHQLQSFGSLQVQKDCEVEEFKSRGVLKINGLLNAETIEIMPYTNSKIQEIGGQNIKIQYPNDYLFQTMIKKFFDWSGILEVDVIEGEEIYLECTKAKIVRGNRITIGRNCQIESVEYKDSLEILENAHVDNQQKMND
;
A
#
# COMPACT_ATOMS: atom_id res chain seq x y z
N MET A 1 -23.55 -30.99 19.73
CA MET A 1 -24.39 -30.18 18.81
C MET A 1 -23.75 -30.34 17.45
N GLU A 2 -24.49 -30.89 16.47
CA GLU A 2 -23.97 -31.16 15.12
C GLU A 2 -23.58 -29.87 14.42
N GLU A 3 -22.33 -29.77 13.98
CA GLU A 3 -21.87 -28.70 13.09
C GLU A 3 -22.55 -28.87 11.73
N LYS A 4 -23.51 -28.01 11.40
CA LYS A 4 -24.06 -27.95 10.04
C LYS A 4 -23.02 -27.29 9.12
N GLY A 5 -22.12 -28.09 8.57
CA GLY A 5 -21.30 -27.70 7.43
C GLY A 5 -22.12 -27.76 6.15
N PHE A 6 -22.08 -26.69 5.35
CA PHE A 6 -22.71 -26.64 4.04
C PHE A 6 -21.61 -26.73 2.97
N ILE A 7 -21.55 -27.86 2.29
CA ILE A 7 -20.69 -28.08 1.12
C ILE A 7 -21.54 -27.91 -0.12
N HIS A 8 -21.16 -26.97 -0.99
CA HIS A 8 -21.93 -26.60 -2.16
C HIS A 8 -21.18 -26.93 -3.47
N ASP A 9 -21.83 -27.72 -4.33
CA ASP A 9 -21.20 -28.30 -5.52
C ASP A 9 -22.05 -28.21 -6.81
N ASP A 10 -23.03 -27.31 -6.92
CA ASP A 10 -23.70 -27.00 -8.21
C ASP A 10 -24.65 -25.79 -8.19
N SER A 11 -24.93 -25.17 -9.35
CA SER A 11 -25.67 -23.89 -9.50
C SER A 11 -27.05 -23.84 -8.82
N THR A 12 -27.12 -23.35 -7.58
CA THR A 12 -28.37 -23.10 -6.85
C THR A 12 -28.27 -21.83 -6.00
N ASN A 13 -29.40 -21.14 -5.84
CA ASN A 13 -29.54 -20.00 -4.95
C ASN A 13 -29.80 -20.52 -3.54
N LEU A 14 -28.90 -20.25 -2.61
CA LEU A 14 -29.05 -20.62 -1.20
C LEU A 14 -29.37 -19.40 -0.36
N ASN A 15 -30.26 -19.55 0.62
CA ASN A 15 -30.46 -18.58 1.68
C ASN A 15 -29.75 -19.14 2.93
N VAL A 16 -28.45 -18.87 3.02
CA VAL A 16 -27.62 -19.36 4.14
C VAL A 16 -27.68 -18.29 5.21
N GLY A 17 -28.40 -18.54 6.31
CA GLY A 17 -28.36 -17.67 7.48
C GLY A 17 -27.04 -17.87 8.24
N ASP A 18 -27.09 -18.60 9.36
CA ASP A 18 -25.92 -19.00 10.13
C ASP A 18 -25.49 -20.43 9.77
N ALA A 19 -24.26 -20.61 9.31
CA ALA A 19 -23.66 -21.92 9.01
C ALA A 19 -22.22 -21.96 9.54
N SER A 20 -21.78 -23.02 10.23
CA SER A 20 -20.41 -23.04 10.78
C SER A 20 -19.35 -23.07 9.68
N GLN A 21 -19.61 -23.78 8.58
CA GLN A 21 -18.74 -23.92 7.42
C GLN A 21 -19.54 -23.72 6.14
N VAL A 22 -19.06 -22.89 5.21
CA VAL A 22 -19.69 -22.62 3.91
C VAL A 22 -18.66 -22.81 2.81
N HIS A 23 -18.82 -23.81 1.94
CA HIS A 23 -17.87 -24.11 0.87
C HIS A 23 -18.54 -24.00 -0.49
N ILE A 24 -17.94 -23.28 -1.44
CA ILE A 24 -18.36 -23.22 -2.85
C ILE A 24 -17.23 -23.79 -3.72
N ASN A 25 -17.38 -25.03 -4.19
CA ASN A 25 -16.37 -25.72 -5.00
C ASN A 25 -16.58 -25.51 -6.51
N GLY A 26 -17.83 -25.58 -6.98
CA GLY A 26 -18.24 -25.30 -8.35
C GLY A 26 -18.65 -23.84 -8.56
N SER A 27 -19.82 -23.63 -9.17
CA SER A 27 -20.43 -22.29 -9.27
C SER A 27 -21.64 -22.18 -8.33
N GLY A 28 -21.72 -21.10 -7.55
CA GLY A 28 -22.79 -20.93 -6.57
C GLY A 28 -23.14 -19.47 -6.29
N GLN A 29 -24.40 -19.24 -5.90
CA GLN A 29 -24.85 -17.94 -5.42
C GLN A 29 -25.51 -18.09 -4.04
N ILE A 30 -25.07 -17.28 -3.08
CA ILE A 30 -25.72 -17.13 -1.78
C ILE A 30 -26.50 -15.81 -1.80
N THR A 31 -27.79 -15.93 -1.53
CA THR A 31 -28.71 -14.80 -1.43
C THR A 31 -28.80 -14.36 0.02
N GLY A 32 -28.66 -13.06 0.29
CA GLY A 32 -28.61 -12.51 1.65
C GLY A 32 -27.22 -12.48 2.26
N ASP A 33 -27.18 -12.11 3.54
CA ASP A 33 -25.97 -12.06 4.37
C ASP A 33 -25.55 -13.48 4.77
N VAL A 34 -24.24 -13.69 4.91
CA VAL A 34 -23.67 -14.98 5.30
C VAL A 34 -22.88 -14.80 6.59
N ARG A 35 -23.21 -15.58 7.61
CA ARG A 35 -22.42 -15.68 8.83
C ARG A 35 -21.93 -17.11 9.05
N GLY A 36 -20.64 -17.26 9.29
CA GLY A 36 -20.07 -18.58 9.57
C GLY A 36 -18.65 -18.54 10.09
N LYS A 37 -18.18 -19.60 10.72
CA LYS A 37 -16.78 -19.63 11.20
C LYS A 37 -15.82 -19.63 10.03
N SER A 38 -16.04 -20.52 9.06
CA SER A 38 -15.20 -20.63 7.87
C SER A 38 -16.02 -20.59 6.60
N ILE A 39 -15.59 -19.73 5.68
CA ILE A 39 -16.17 -19.59 4.36
C ILE A 39 -15.06 -19.81 3.33
N GLN A 40 -15.27 -20.73 2.39
CA GLN A 40 -14.30 -21.08 1.37
C GLN A 40 -14.95 -21.02 -0.03
N ILE A 41 -14.30 -20.32 -0.96
CA ILE A 41 -14.72 -20.24 -2.37
C ILE A 41 -13.57 -20.74 -3.24
N ASN A 42 -13.68 -21.98 -3.71
CA ASN A 42 -12.71 -22.61 -4.61
C ASN A 42 -13.08 -22.45 -6.09
N GLY A 43 -14.38 -22.40 -6.41
CA GLY A 43 -14.86 -22.15 -7.77
C GLY A 43 -15.32 -20.71 -7.98
N THR A 44 -16.54 -20.50 -8.50
CA THR A 44 -17.11 -19.15 -8.68
C THR A 44 -18.25 -18.92 -7.70
N GLY A 45 -18.06 -18.02 -6.74
CA GLY A 45 -19.05 -17.70 -5.71
C GLY A 45 -19.56 -16.27 -5.83
N LYS A 46 -20.88 -16.08 -5.75
CA LYS A 46 -21.50 -14.75 -5.59
C LYS A 46 -22.28 -14.70 -4.28
N ILE A 47 -22.01 -13.70 -3.46
CA ILE A 47 -22.75 -13.42 -2.23
C ILE A 47 -23.43 -12.07 -2.39
N THR A 48 -24.76 -12.05 -2.34
CA THR A 48 -25.54 -10.83 -2.58
C THR A 48 -25.66 -9.92 -1.37
N GLY A 49 -25.42 -10.43 -0.16
CA GLY A 49 -25.32 -9.66 1.07
C GLY A 49 -23.87 -9.49 1.54
N SER A 50 -23.74 -9.24 2.83
CA SER A 50 -22.47 -9.10 3.55
C SER A 50 -21.97 -10.45 4.07
N VAL A 51 -20.68 -10.51 4.38
CA VAL A 51 -20.02 -11.70 4.93
C VAL A 51 -19.48 -11.38 6.31
N GLU A 52 -19.79 -12.22 7.30
CA GLU A 52 -19.19 -12.19 8.63
C GLU A 52 -18.58 -13.55 8.96
N SER A 53 -17.26 -13.62 9.16
CA SER A 53 -16.58 -14.89 9.42
C SER A 53 -15.35 -14.83 10.31
N GLU A 54 -14.89 -15.98 10.81
CA GLU A 54 -13.55 -16.07 11.40
C GLU A 54 -12.51 -16.21 10.29
N THR A 55 -12.76 -17.07 9.31
CA THR A 55 -11.87 -17.30 8.15
C THR A 55 -12.63 -17.20 6.84
N PHE A 56 -12.10 -16.43 5.89
CA PHE A 56 -12.61 -16.35 4.53
C PHE A 56 -11.51 -16.65 3.52
N HIS A 57 -11.59 -17.80 2.87
CA HIS A 57 -10.59 -18.27 1.90
C HIS A 57 -11.14 -18.26 0.48
N ILE A 58 -10.41 -17.64 -0.44
CA ILE A 58 -10.81 -17.47 -1.83
C ILE A 58 -9.68 -18.00 -2.71
N SER A 59 -9.86 -19.19 -3.27
CA SER A 59 -8.94 -19.77 -4.26
C SER A 59 -9.45 -19.58 -5.70
N GLY A 60 -10.76 -19.44 -5.89
CA GLY A 60 -11.38 -19.20 -7.19
C GLY A 60 -11.77 -17.74 -7.42
N THR A 61 -12.97 -17.52 -7.96
CA THR A 61 -13.52 -16.18 -8.19
C THR A 61 -14.64 -15.90 -7.20
N SER A 62 -14.61 -14.76 -6.52
CA SER A 62 -15.67 -14.34 -5.60
C SER A 62 -16.18 -12.94 -5.92
N LYS A 63 -17.49 -12.75 -5.76
CA LYS A 63 -18.13 -11.42 -5.78
C LYS A 63 -19.04 -11.27 -4.58
N VAL A 64 -18.69 -10.37 -3.66
CA VAL A 64 -19.50 -9.99 -2.51
C VAL A 64 -20.11 -8.62 -2.78
N LEU A 65 -21.44 -8.53 -2.83
CA LEU A 65 -22.13 -7.26 -3.09
C LEU A 65 -22.23 -6.39 -1.82
N GLY A 66 -22.20 -6.99 -0.64
CA GLY A 66 -22.13 -6.31 0.65
C GLY A 66 -20.71 -6.06 1.14
N SER A 67 -20.57 -5.87 2.45
CA SER A 67 -19.28 -5.72 3.12
C SER A 67 -18.75 -7.05 3.63
N VAL A 68 -17.45 -7.14 3.90
CA VAL A 68 -16.82 -8.32 4.49
C VAL A 68 -16.23 -7.93 5.84
N ARG A 69 -16.59 -8.67 6.89
CA ARG A 69 -15.97 -8.62 8.22
C ARG A 69 -15.37 -9.99 8.50
N THR A 70 -14.06 -10.10 8.63
CA THR A 70 -13.42 -11.38 8.92
C THR A 70 -12.16 -11.27 9.77
N ASN A 71 -11.87 -12.24 10.63
CA ASN A 71 -10.60 -12.23 11.35
C ASN A 71 -9.44 -12.51 10.39
N SER A 72 -9.57 -13.54 9.55
CA SER A 72 -8.58 -13.88 8.53
C SER A 72 -9.22 -13.89 7.14
N LEU A 73 -8.62 -13.18 6.18
CA LEU A 73 -8.94 -13.28 4.75
C LEU A 73 -7.70 -13.75 3.99
N VAL A 74 -7.84 -14.83 3.22
CA VAL A 74 -6.79 -15.29 2.31
C VAL A 74 -7.35 -15.31 0.89
N CYS A 75 -6.76 -14.53 -0.01
CA CYS A 75 -7.18 -14.44 -1.41
C CYS A 75 -6.03 -14.85 -2.34
N HIS A 76 -6.13 -16.05 -2.90
CA HIS A 76 -5.24 -16.54 -3.96
C HIS A 76 -5.83 -16.31 -5.35
N GLY A 77 -7.16 -16.32 -5.47
CA GLY A 77 -7.86 -16.11 -6.73
C GLY A 77 -8.22 -14.65 -6.98
N TYR A 78 -9.42 -14.41 -7.50
CA TYR A 78 -9.96 -13.08 -7.78
C TYR A 78 -11.14 -12.77 -6.85
N SER A 79 -11.15 -11.60 -6.22
CA SER A 79 -12.26 -11.17 -5.38
C SER A 79 -12.68 -9.73 -5.66
N THR A 80 -13.98 -9.52 -5.80
CA THR A 80 -14.59 -8.18 -5.76
C THR A 80 -15.49 -8.08 -4.53
N ILE A 81 -15.25 -7.08 -3.70
CA ILE A 81 -16.09 -6.71 -2.56
C ILE A 81 -16.63 -5.32 -2.87
N ASN A 82 -17.94 -5.18 -3.12
CA ASN A 82 -18.53 -3.88 -3.42
C ASN A 82 -18.65 -2.98 -2.19
N GLY A 83 -18.78 -3.58 -0.99
CA GLY A 83 -18.76 -2.88 0.29
C GLY A 83 -17.35 -2.64 0.83
N GLY A 84 -17.25 -2.49 2.15
CA GLY A 84 -15.97 -2.31 2.85
C GLY A 84 -15.40 -3.64 3.31
N LEU A 85 -14.09 -3.68 3.54
CA LEU A 85 -13.40 -4.82 4.14
C LEU A 85 -12.91 -4.43 5.54
N VAL A 86 -13.38 -5.14 6.56
CA VAL A 86 -12.87 -5.07 7.92
C VAL A 86 -12.23 -6.40 8.29
N GLY A 87 -10.96 -6.40 8.69
CA GLY A 87 -10.35 -7.63 9.18
C GLY A 87 -9.05 -7.49 9.95
N GLU A 88 -8.68 -8.54 10.67
CA GLU A 88 -7.45 -8.55 11.47
C GLU A 88 -6.24 -8.89 10.60
N GLU A 89 -6.29 -9.99 9.86
CA GLU A 89 -5.21 -10.45 8.98
C GLU A 89 -5.73 -10.68 7.56
N VAL A 90 -5.22 -9.92 6.60
CA VAL A 90 -5.59 -10.04 5.18
C VAL A 90 -4.35 -10.35 4.36
N LYS A 91 -4.35 -11.51 3.70
CA LYS A 91 -3.29 -12.01 2.82
C LYS A 91 -3.78 -12.12 1.40
N VAL A 92 -3.12 -11.45 0.47
CA VAL A 92 -3.51 -11.42 -0.95
C VAL A 92 -2.32 -11.79 -1.82
N THR A 93 -2.39 -12.95 -2.47
CA THR A 93 -1.45 -13.35 -3.54
C THR A 93 -2.10 -13.26 -4.92
N GLY A 94 -3.43 -13.27 -4.98
CA GLY A 94 -4.21 -13.08 -6.21
C GLY A 94 -4.58 -11.62 -6.46
N VAL A 95 -5.85 -11.35 -6.75
CA VAL A 95 -6.37 -10.01 -7.02
C VAL A 95 -7.57 -9.73 -6.13
N ILE A 96 -7.57 -8.57 -5.45
CA ILE A 96 -8.73 -8.09 -4.70
C ILE A 96 -9.08 -6.65 -5.10
N GLN A 97 -10.37 -6.38 -5.24
CA GLN A 97 -10.91 -5.04 -5.43
C GLN A 97 -11.98 -4.77 -4.37
N VAL A 98 -11.85 -3.66 -3.64
CA VAL A 98 -12.77 -3.28 -2.56
C VAL A 98 -13.36 -1.90 -2.86
N GLY A 99 -14.69 -1.82 -2.86
CA GLY A 99 -15.44 -0.66 -3.34
C GLY A 99 -15.66 0.44 -2.30
N LYS A 100 -15.57 0.14 -1.01
CA LYS A 100 -15.73 1.11 0.09
C LYS A 100 -14.56 1.15 1.04
N SER A 101 -14.52 2.18 1.89
CA SER A 101 -13.50 2.34 2.91
C SER A 101 -13.30 1.06 3.73
N SER A 102 -12.03 0.74 3.98
CA SER A 102 -11.62 -0.53 4.56
C SER A 102 -10.68 -0.30 5.76
N LYS A 103 -10.81 -1.16 6.77
CA LYS A 103 -10.00 -1.13 7.99
C LYS A 103 -9.41 -2.50 8.26
N ILE A 104 -8.11 -2.62 8.11
CA ILE A 104 -7.38 -3.86 8.23
C ILE A 104 -6.31 -3.70 9.30
N LYS A 105 -6.09 -4.67 10.17
CA LYS A 105 -4.97 -4.55 11.13
C LYS A 105 -3.65 -4.91 10.48
N GLN A 106 -3.58 -6.05 9.79
CA GLN A 106 -2.37 -6.51 9.09
C GLN A 106 -2.70 -6.88 7.64
N LEU A 107 -2.10 -6.18 6.69
CA LEU A 107 -2.27 -6.44 5.26
C LEU A 107 -0.94 -6.91 4.64
N SER A 108 -0.93 -8.14 4.14
CA SER A 108 0.18 -8.72 3.38
C SER A 108 -0.22 -8.92 1.92
N LEU A 109 0.43 -8.20 1.01
CA LEU A 109 0.05 -8.10 -0.39
C LEU A 109 1.20 -8.49 -1.32
N HIS A 110 1.14 -9.70 -1.86
CA HIS A 110 2.05 -10.20 -2.89
C HIS A 110 1.45 -10.11 -4.30
N GLY A 111 0.12 -10.09 -4.38
CA GLY A 111 -0.62 -9.93 -5.63
C GLY A 111 -1.01 -8.48 -5.90
N HIS A 112 -2.25 -8.27 -6.35
CA HIS A 112 -2.78 -6.96 -6.70
C HIS A 112 -3.96 -6.61 -5.80
N ALA A 113 -3.96 -5.42 -5.23
CA ALA A 113 -5.09 -4.90 -4.46
C ALA A 113 -5.47 -3.51 -4.94
N LYS A 114 -6.76 -3.29 -5.15
CA LYS A 114 -7.34 -1.97 -5.43
C LYS A 114 -8.41 -1.63 -4.40
N PHE A 115 -8.26 -0.49 -3.76
CA PHE A 115 -9.26 0.11 -2.87
C PHE A 115 -9.79 1.38 -3.53
N GLU A 116 -11.09 1.43 -3.80
CA GLU A 116 -11.75 2.57 -4.48
C GLU A 116 -12.00 3.76 -3.56
N GLU A 117 -11.84 3.59 -2.25
CA GLU A 117 -11.97 4.63 -1.23
C GLU A 117 -10.75 4.58 -0.28
N ASP A 118 -10.92 4.99 0.98
CA ASP A 118 -9.84 5.07 1.96
C ASP A 118 -9.44 3.68 2.50
N LEU A 119 -8.15 3.49 2.80
CA LEU A 119 -7.63 2.29 3.43
C LEU A 119 -6.91 2.66 4.74
N GLU A 120 -7.41 2.14 5.86
CA GLU A 120 -6.70 2.13 7.13
C GLU A 120 -6.07 0.75 7.34
N ALA A 121 -4.74 0.67 7.37
CA ALA A 121 -4.01 -0.56 7.66
C ALA A 121 -2.94 -0.31 8.73
N HIS A 122 -3.07 -0.92 9.92
CA HIS A 122 -2.10 -0.69 10.99
C HIS A 122 -0.68 -1.13 10.55
N THR A 123 -0.54 -2.33 10.00
CA THR A 123 0.67 -2.74 9.28
C THR A 123 0.37 -3.14 7.84
N LEU A 124 1.16 -2.65 6.89
CA LEU A 124 1.11 -2.99 5.48
C LEU A 124 2.48 -3.48 4.99
N TYR A 125 2.51 -4.69 4.44
CA TYR A 125 3.64 -5.23 3.71
C TYR A 125 3.21 -5.57 2.27
N ALA A 126 3.67 -4.79 1.30
CA ALA A 126 3.22 -4.83 -0.09
C ALA A 126 4.37 -4.96 -1.10
N PRO A 127 4.94 -6.17 -1.30
CA PRO A 127 5.80 -6.45 -2.46
C PRO A 127 5.05 -6.48 -3.80
N GLY A 128 3.71 -6.60 -3.79
CA GLY A 128 2.86 -6.59 -4.97
C GLY A 128 2.48 -5.18 -5.46
N ILE A 129 1.27 -5.07 -6.03
CA ILE A 129 0.72 -3.81 -6.55
C ILE A 129 -0.45 -3.36 -5.68
N LEU A 130 -0.31 -2.20 -5.03
CA LEU A 130 -1.37 -1.56 -4.25
C LEU A 130 -1.82 -0.25 -4.91
N SER A 131 -3.12 -0.11 -5.14
CA SER A 131 -3.75 1.15 -5.55
C SER A 131 -4.85 1.54 -4.58
N VAL A 132 -4.74 2.73 -3.98
CA VAL A 132 -5.73 3.32 -3.09
C VAL A 132 -6.20 4.63 -3.73
N GLN A 133 -7.49 4.72 -4.05
CA GLN A 133 -8.08 5.92 -4.66
C GLN A 133 -8.42 7.01 -3.62
N GLY A 134 -8.47 6.64 -2.34
CA GLY A 134 -8.60 7.56 -1.22
C GLY A 134 -7.27 7.85 -0.52
N ASN A 135 -7.38 8.10 0.78
CA ASN A 135 -6.25 8.23 1.70
C ASN A 135 -5.77 6.84 2.16
N PHE A 136 -4.48 6.74 2.46
CA PHE A 136 -3.93 5.64 3.24
C PHE A 136 -3.58 6.11 4.65
N ARG A 137 -3.97 5.34 5.68
CA ARG A 137 -3.58 5.60 7.07
C ARG A 137 -3.07 4.33 7.73
N GLY A 138 -2.05 4.43 8.58
CA GLY A 138 -1.48 3.28 9.26
C GLY A 138 -0.44 3.61 10.31
N HIS A 139 0.20 2.59 10.85
CA HIS A 139 1.37 2.74 11.71
C HIS A 139 2.64 2.46 10.89
N GLN A 140 2.69 1.32 10.20
CA GLN A 140 3.83 0.93 9.36
C GLN A 140 3.40 0.58 7.94
N LEU A 141 4.07 1.16 6.94
CA LEU A 141 3.92 0.81 5.53
C LEU A 141 5.27 0.45 4.92
N GLN A 142 5.38 -0.78 4.40
CA GLN A 142 6.51 -1.23 3.59
C GLN A 142 6.03 -1.65 2.20
N SER A 143 6.48 -0.95 1.16
CA SER A 143 6.19 -1.30 -0.24
C SER A 143 7.46 -1.67 -0.98
N PHE A 144 7.48 -2.83 -1.63
CA PHE A 144 8.61 -3.30 -2.44
C PHE A 144 8.26 -3.49 -3.93
N GLY A 145 7.02 -3.15 -4.30
CA GLY A 145 6.48 -3.26 -5.65
C GLY A 145 6.01 -1.91 -6.20
N SER A 146 4.70 -1.79 -6.47
CA SER A 146 4.09 -0.56 -6.96
C SER A 146 3.04 -0.06 -5.96
N LEU A 147 3.27 1.13 -5.42
CA LEU A 147 2.34 1.80 -4.52
C LEU A 147 1.78 3.06 -5.19
N GLN A 148 0.45 3.13 -5.25
CA GLN A 148 -0.27 4.31 -5.72
C GLN A 148 -1.33 4.74 -4.70
N VAL A 149 -1.21 5.96 -4.19
CA VAL A 149 -2.21 6.60 -3.32
C VAL A 149 -2.64 7.91 -3.98
N GLN A 150 -3.95 8.06 -4.25
CA GLN A 150 -4.45 9.24 -4.99
C GLN A 150 -4.63 10.48 -4.12
N LYS A 151 -4.57 10.34 -2.78
CA LYS A 151 -4.63 11.45 -1.82
C LYS A 151 -3.45 11.35 -0.85
N ASP A 152 -3.70 11.54 0.43
CA ASP A 152 -2.68 11.58 1.47
C ASP A 152 -2.33 10.17 1.98
N CYS A 153 -1.09 10.00 2.41
CA CYS A 153 -0.57 8.82 3.07
C CYS A 153 0.00 9.23 4.43
N GLU A 154 -0.64 8.80 5.51
CA GLU A 154 -0.26 9.13 6.89
C GLU A 154 0.12 7.86 7.66
N VAL A 155 1.39 7.75 8.05
CA VAL A 155 1.93 6.61 8.82
C VAL A 155 2.95 7.08 9.84
N GLU A 156 3.42 6.21 10.74
CA GLU A 156 4.58 6.53 11.59
C GLU A 156 5.89 6.15 10.88
N GLU A 157 5.91 4.98 10.24
CA GLU A 157 7.06 4.51 9.46
C GLU A 157 6.67 4.21 8.01
N PHE A 158 7.36 4.86 7.08
CA PHE A 158 7.21 4.64 5.65
C PHE A 158 8.50 4.10 5.04
N LYS A 159 8.43 2.93 4.41
CA LYS A 159 9.54 2.37 3.63
C LYS A 159 9.06 2.00 2.23
N SER A 160 9.74 2.49 1.21
CA SER A 160 9.41 2.16 -0.18
C SER A 160 10.63 1.85 -1.02
N ARG A 161 10.53 0.77 -1.80
CA ARG A 161 11.47 0.35 -2.84
C ARG A 161 10.65 -0.04 -4.06
N GLY A 162 10.74 0.71 -5.16
CA GLY A 162 10.02 0.38 -6.39
C GLY A 162 9.34 1.58 -7.02
N VAL A 163 8.13 1.38 -7.55
CA VAL A 163 7.31 2.44 -8.15
C VAL A 163 6.49 3.09 -7.06
N LEU A 164 6.62 4.40 -6.92
CA LEU A 164 5.92 5.15 -5.89
C LEU A 164 5.18 6.36 -6.50
N LYS A 165 3.87 6.41 -6.28
CA LYS A 165 3.04 7.57 -6.65
C LYS A 165 2.10 7.94 -5.52
N ILE A 166 2.29 9.12 -4.93
CA ILE A 166 1.36 9.69 -3.93
C ILE A 166 0.98 11.08 -4.43
N ASN A 167 -0.29 11.27 -4.78
CA ASN A 167 -0.72 12.55 -5.35
C ASN A 167 -1.03 13.62 -4.29
N GLY A 168 -0.95 13.29 -2.99
CA GLY A 168 -1.09 14.23 -1.88
C GLY A 168 0.15 14.26 -0.99
N LEU A 169 -0.08 14.51 0.29
CA LEU A 169 0.96 14.54 1.31
C LEU A 169 1.33 13.13 1.77
N LEU A 170 2.62 12.79 1.74
CA LEU A 170 3.19 11.70 2.53
C LEU A 170 3.67 12.27 3.87
N ASN A 171 2.98 11.94 4.96
CA ASN A 171 3.35 12.35 6.31
C ASN A 171 3.78 11.14 7.14
N ALA A 172 5.01 11.17 7.68
CA ALA A 172 5.46 10.14 8.64
C ALA A 172 6.59 10.60 9.56
N GLU A 173 6.77 9.95 10.71
CA GLU A 173 7.92 10.24 11.58
C GLU A 173 9.23 9.84 10.90
N THR A 174 9.27 8.63 10.31
CA THR A 174 10.43 8.11 9.58
C THR A 174 10.06 7.72 8.15
N ILE A 175 10.79 8.26 7.17
CA ILE A 175 10.59 8.00 5.74
C ILE A 175 11.90 7.49 5.14
N GLU A 176 11.88 6.27 4.60
CA GLU A 176 12.96 5.69 3.80
C GLU A 176 12.48 5.35 2.39
N ILE A 177 13.00 6.04 1.38
CA ILE A 177 12.64 5.80 -0.04
C ILE A 177 13.88 5.45 -0.84
N MET A 178 13.77 4.36 -1.60
CA MET A 178 14.77 3.93 -2.59
C MET A 178 14.13 3.95 -3.99
N PRO A 179 14.27 5.05 -4.74
CA PRO A 179 13.69 5.15 -6.07
C PRO A 179 14.47 4.28 -7.07
N TYR A 180 13.84 3.21 -7.58
CA TYR A 180 14.40 2.38 -8.67
C TYR A 180 13.95 2.86 -10.05
N THR A 181 12.81 3.54 -10.09
CA THR A 181 12.19 4.09 -11.30
C THR A 181 11.62 5.46 -10.98
N ASN A 182 11.28 6.23 -12.00
CA ASN A 182 10.69 7.56 -11.80
C ASN A 182 9.43 7.46 -10.94
N SER A 183 9.44 8.20 -9.85
CA SER A 183 8.41 8.20 -8.83
C SER A 183 7.97 9.64 -8.57
N LYS A 184 6.76 9.83 -8.07
CA LYS A 184 6.22 11.17 -7.83
C LYS A 184 5.44 11.22 -6.53
N ILE A 185 5.78 12.18 -5.69
CA ILE A 185 5.00 12.54 -4.50
C ILE A 185 4.69 14.03 -4.61
N GLN A 186 3.50 14.50 -4.21
CA GLN A 186 3.25 15.94 -4.22
C GLN A 186 4.08 16.61 -3.10
N GLU A 187 3.85 16.20 -1.86
CA GLU A 187 4.48 16.79 -0.68
C GLU A 187 4.95 15.68 0.27
N ILE A 188 6.09 15.91 0.93
CA ILE A 188 6.62 15.01 1.96
C ILE A 188 6.80 15.81 3.25
N GLY A 189 6.20 15.33 4.33
CA GLY A 189 6.38 15.85 5.70
C GLY A 189 6.90 14.74 6.61
N GLY A 190 7.94 15.01 7.40
CA GLY A 190 8.39 14.04 8.39
C GLY A 190 9.56 14.46 9.26
N GLN A 191 9.82 13.74 10.35
CA GLN A 191 10.96 14.08 11.22
C GLN A 191 12.28 13.66 10.59
N ASN A 192 12.37 12.39 10.16
CA ASN A 192 13.56 11.80 9.57
C ASN A 192 13.26 11.34 8.14
N ILE A 193 13.76 12.08 7.16
CA ILE A 193 13.53 11.81 5.74
C ILE A 193 14.83 11.36 5.09
N LYS A 194 14.83 10.14 4.56
CA LYS A 194 15.97 9.57 3.86
C LYS A 194 15.56 9.02 2.50
N ILE A 195 15.99 9.72 1.46
CA ILE A 195 15.82 9.28 0.06
C ILE A 195 17.23 8.93 -0.42
N GLN A 196 17.51 7.64 -0.64
CA GLN A 196 18.86 7.18 -0.95
C GLN A 196 18.87 6.14 -2.05
N TYR A 197 19.89 6.17 -2.91
CA TYR A 197 20.11 5.10 -3.88
C TYR A 197 20.56 3.82 -3.15
N PRO A 198 20.12 2.62 -3.61
CA PRO A 198 20.57 1.36 -3.04
C PRO A 198 22.10 1.22 -3.15
N ASN A 199 22.81 1.20 -2.03
CA ASN A 199 24.27 1.07 -2.01
C ASN A 199 24.74 -0.40 -2.18
N ASP A 200 24.05 -1.19 -2.99
CA ASP A 200 24.42 -2.58 -3.28
C ASP A 200 25.56 -2.62 -4.32
N TYR A 201 26.78 -2.85 -3.84
CA TYR A 201 28.01 -3.02 -4.63
C TYR A 201 27.86 -4.05 -5.78
N LEU A 202 27.07 -5.11 -5.57
CA LEU A 202 26.75 -6.12 -6.59
C LEU A 202 25.85 -5.58 -7.71
N PHE A 203 24.92 -4.70 -7.38
CA PHE A 203 24.02 -4.05 -8.35
C PHE A 203 24.78 -3.03 -9.20
N GLN A 204 25.70 -2.29 -8.58
CA GLN A 204 26.56 -1.32 -9.26
C GLN A 204 27.51 -1.96 -10.28
N THR A 205 27.91 -3.22 -10.10
CA THR A 205 28.88 -3.90 -10.98
C THR A 205 28.24 -4.69 -12.10
N MET A 206 27.03 -5.25 -11.92
CA MET A 206 26.34 -6.00 -12.98
C MET A 206 25.45 -5.16 -13.91
N ILE A 207 24.84 -4.05 -13.44
CA ILE A 207 23.78 -3.35 -14.21
C ILE A 207 24.25 -2.09 -14.93
N LYS A 208 25.38 -1.49 -14.51
CA LYS A 208 25.98 -0.31 -15.18
C LYS A 208 26.24 -0.49 -16.69
N LYS A 209 26.25 -1.73 -17.22
CA LYS A 209 26.54 -2.00 -18.64
C LYS A 209 25.31 -2.07 -19.55
N PHE A 210 24.08 -2.18 -19.03
CA PHE A 210 22.92 -2.44 -19.88
C PHE A 210 21.66 -1.62 -19.56
N PHE A 211 21.52 -1.02 -18.37
CA PHE A 211 20.32 -0.26 -18.02
C PHE A 211 20.60 0.88 -17.03
N ASP A 212 20.14 2.09 -17.36
CA ASP A 212 20.19 3.28 -16.51
C ASP A 212 19.00 3.26 -15.54
N TRP A 213 19.12 2.51 -14.43
CA TRP A 213 18.08 2.39 -13.38
C TRP A 213 18.20 3.47 -12.31
N SER A 214 18.54 4.69 -12.71
CA SER A 214 18.60 5.86 -11.83
C SER A 214 17.23 6.55 -11.76
N GLY A 215 16.24 5.86 -11.16
CA GLY A 215 14.93 6.46 -10.93
C GLY A 215 15.04 7.77 -10.15
N ILE A 216 14.37 8.83 -10.62
CA ILE A 216 14.28 10.10 -9.92
C ILE A 216 12.96 10.16 -9.16
N LEU A 217 13.00 10.62 -7.90
CA LEU A 217 11.80 11.02 -7.18
C LEU A 217 11.53 12.51 -7.43
N GLU A 218 10.39 12.81 -8.06
CA GLU A 218 9.89 14.18 -8.20
C GLU A 218 8.98 14.54 -7.03
N VAL A 219 9.26 15.66 -6.37
CA VAL A 219 8.47 16.20 -5.25
C VAL A 219 8.30 17.71 -5.41
N ASP A 220 7.17 18.28 -5.01
CA ASP A 220 7.04 19.75 -4.99
C ASP A 220 7.70 20.31 -3.73
N VAL A 221 7.31 19.82 -2.55
CA VAL A 221 7.81 20.28 -1.25
C VAL A 221 8.24 19.11 -0.37
N ILE A 222 9.40 19.23 0.26
CA ILE A 222 9.88 18.35 1.32
C ILE A 222 10.09 19.19 2.57
N GLU A 223 9.43 18.84 3.69
CA GLU A 223 9.58 19.51 4.97
C GLU A 223 9.90 18.50 6.08
N GLY A 224 10.95 18.77 6.88
CA GLY A 224 11.33 17.87 7.97
C GLY A 224 12.47 18.35 8.86
N GLU A 225 12.86 17.56 9.86
CA GLU A 225 13.94 17.94 10.78
C GLU A 225 15.31 17.51 10.26
N GLU A 226 15.45 16.22 9.95
CA GLU A 226 16.65 15.58 9.41
C GLU A 226 16.35 15.09 8.00
N ILE A 227 17.01 15.67 7.00
CA ILE A 227 16.72 15.39 5.59
C ILE A 227 18.00 14.98 4.88
N TYR A 228 18.01 13.76 4.32
CA TYR A 228 19.05 13.27 3.41
C TYR A 228 18.43 12.90 2.07
N LEU A 229 18.88 13.54 1.00
CA LEU A 229 18.35 13.34 -0.35
C LEU A 229 19.43 12.87 -1.32
N GLU A 230 19.13 11.83 -2.10
CA GLU A 230 19.78 11.48 -3.36
C GLU A 230 18.69 11.28 -4.42
N CYS A 231 19.03 11.36 -5.71
CA CYS A 231 18.12 11.01 -6.80
C CYS A 231 16.75 11.72 -6.73
N THR A 232 16.76 12.99 -6.31
CA THR A 232 15.53 13.75 -6.01
C THR A 232 15.50 15.05 -6.79
N LYS A 233 14.37 15.33 -7.45
CA LYS A 233 14.06 16.63 -8.03
C LYS A 233 12.97 17.29 -7.18
N ALA A 234 13.27 18.44 -6.58
CA ALA A 234 12.33 19.15 -5.72
C ALA A 234 12.30 20.66 -5.98
N LYS A 235 11.14 21.30 -5.78
CA LYS A 235 11.04 22.76 -5.84
C LYS A 235 11.54 23.36 -4.53
N ILE A 236 11.05 22.88 -3.40
CA ILE A 236 11.41 23.41 -2.08
C ILE A 236 11.77 22.26 -1.16
N VAL A 237 12.92 22.39 -0.49
CA VAL A 237 13.30 21.53 0.65
C VAL A 237 13.51 22.42 1.86
N ARG A 238 12.74 22.18 2.93
CA ARG A 238 12.78 22.96 4.17
C ARG A 238 13.09 22.06 5.35
N GLY A 239 14.03 22.44 6.22
CA GLY A 239 14.29 21.68 7.43
C GLY A 239 15.39 22.19 8.35
N ASN A 240 15.69 21.44 9.41
CA ASN A 240 16.71 21.85 10.37
C ASN A 240 18.11 21.49 9.86
N ARG A 241 18.32 20.21 9.55
CA ARG A 241 19.60 19.65 9.10
C ARG A 241 19.37 18.93 7.77
N ILE A 242 20.00 19.44 6.72
CA ILE A 242 19.75 19.01 5.35
C ILE A 242 21.08 18.61 4.69
N THR A 243 21.11 17.40 4.13
CA THR A 243 22.19 16.91 3.29
C THR A 243 21.64 16.61 1.89
N ILE A 244 22.14 17.33 0.88
CA ILE A 244 21.80 17.12 -0.52
C ILE A 244 22.94 16.34 -1.20
N GLY A 245 22.63 15.11 -1.59
CA GLY A 245 23.53 14.17 -2.22
C GLY A 245 23.45 14.17 -3.75
N ARG A 246 24.12 13.18 -4.34
CA ARG A 246 24.22 13.00 -5.80
C ARG A 246 22.87 12.94 -6.50
N ASN A 247 22.86 13.37 -7.77
CA ASN A 247 21.69 13.29 -8.66
C ASN A 247 20.47 14.05 -8.12
N CYS A 248 20.69 15.07 -7.29
CA CYS A 248 19.65 15.98 -6.84
C CYS A 248 19.60 17.25 -7.69
N GLN A 249 18.39 17.72 -7.96
CA GLN A 249 18.09 19.01 -8.59
C GLN A 249 17.05 19.73 -7.74
N ILE A 250 17.47 20.73 -6.96
CA ILE A 250 16.62 21.42 -5.99
C ILE A 250 16.54 22.91 -6.32
N GLU A 251 15.34 23.45 -6.50
CA GLU A 251 15.19 24.88 -6.86
C GLU A 251 15.46 25.81 -5.65
N SER A 252 15.05 25.42 -4.44
CA SER A 252 15.30 26.21 -3.23
C SER A 252 15.45 25.33 -1.99
N VAL A 253 16.45 25.64 -1.16
CA VAL A 253 16.67 25.00 0.14
C VAL A 253 16.60 26.03 1.26
N GLU A 254 15.70 25.82 2.20
CA GLU A 254 15.51 26.64 3.40
C GLU A 254 15.93 25.83 4.64
N TYR A 255 16.99 26.25 5.33
CA TYR A 255 17.57 25.47 6.42
C TYR A 255 17.78 26.28 7.70
N LYS A 256 17.63 25.63 8.86
CA LYS A 256 17.83 26.28 10.18
C LYS A 256 19.25 26.07 10.74
N ASP A 257 19.64 24.81 10.95
CA ASP A 257 20.87 24.46 11.65
C ASP A 257 22.06 24.31 10.68
N SER A 258 21.94 23.40 9.71
CA SER A 258 23.03 23.06 8.78
C SER A 258 22.53 22.63 7.41
N LEU A 259 23.29 23.01 6.38
CA LEU A 259 23.14 22.55 5.00
C LEU A 259 24.48 22.00 4.51
N GLU A 260 24.48 20.74 4.09
CA GLU A 260 25.60 20.09 3.42
C GLU A 260 25.21 19.72 1.98
N ILE A 261 26.03 20.09 1.01
CA ILE A 261 25.81 19.78 -0.41
C ILE A 261 27.01 18.97 -0.90
N LEU A 262 26.76 17.71 -1.25
CA LEU A 262 27.79 16.77 -1.71
C LEU A 262 28.08 16.94 -3.21
N GLU A 263 29.20 16.37 -3.67
CA GLU A 263 29.60 16.44 -5.08
C GLU A 263 28.51 15.88 -6.02
N ASN A 264 28.19 16.62 -7.08
CA ASN A 264 27.17 16.32 -8.10
C ASN A 264 25.70 16.53 -7.67
N ALA A 265 25.46 17.30 -6.60
CA ALA A 265 24.17 17.91 -6.33
C ALA A 265 24.03 19.28 -7.02
N HIS A 266 22.83 19.65 -7.44
CA HIS A 266 22.52 20.99 -7.94
C HIS A 266 21.43 21.64 -7.11
N VAL A 267 21.71 22.84 -6.60
CA VAL A 267 20.78 23.66 -5.79
C VAL A 267 20.83 25.09 -6.33
N ASP A 268 19.69 25.63 -6.77
CA ASP A 268 19.63 26.98 -7.36
C ASP A 268 19.69 28.07 -6.29
N ASN A 269 18.89 27.95 -5.22
CA ASN A 269 18.79 28.94 -4.15
C ASN A 269 19.00 28.30 -2.77
N GLN A 270 19.69 29.03 -1.89
CA GLN A 270 19.96 28.60 -0.53
C GLN A 270 19.64 29.74 0.44
N GLN A 271 18.80 29.46 1.43
CA GLN A 271 18.38 30.43 2.43
C GLN A 271 18.50 29.83 3.83
N LYS A 272 19.27 30.50 4.70
CA LYS A 272 19.26 30.19 6.12
C LYS A 272 18.05 30.86 6.77
N MET A 273 17.25 30.10 7.52
CA MET A 273 16.11 30.61 8.26
C MET A 273 16.61 31.33 9.52
N ASN A 274 16.03 32.50 9.80
CA ASN A 274 16.25 33.20 11.06
C ASN A 274 15.23 32.71 12.08
N ASP A 275 15.65 32.55 13.34
CA ASP A 275 14.78 32.23 14.48
C ASP A 275 13.66 33.25 14.68
#